data_AF-A0A0D0ACQ6-F1
#
_entry.id   AF-A0A0D0ACQ6-F1
#
_cell.length_a   1.000
_cell.length_b   1.000
_cell.length_c   1.000
_cell.angle_alpha   90.00
_cell.angle_beta   90.00
_cell.angle_gamma   90.00
#
_symmetry.space_group_name_H-M   'P 1'
#
loop_
_entity.id
_entity.type
_entity.pdbx_description
1 polymer ?
#
loop_
_entity_poly.entity_id
_entity_poly.type
_entity_poly.pdbx_seq_one_letter_code
_entity_poly.pdbx_strand_id
1 'polypeptide(L)' 'GAINITCDAWQASNTDGYFAVTGHWIEENNPGQWECQNALFRFTKVNNAHNGKRLSGALFKILDRIGVAQKVSQFI' A
#
# COMPACT_ATOMS: atom_id res chain seq x y z
N GLY A 1 12.00 -8.45 -3.91
CA GLY A 1 10.58 -8.82 -3.86
C GLY A 1 9.90 -8.31 -5.11
N ALA A 2 8.98 -9.08 -5.70
CA ALA A 2 8.37 -8.80 -7.00
C ALA A 2 7.53 -7.51 -7.04
N ILE A 3 7.10 -7.01 -5.89
CA ILE A 3 6.29 -5.81 -5.77
C ILE A 3 6.89 -4.83 -4.77
N ASN A 4 6.94 -3.54 -5.09
CA ASN A 4 7.25 -2.41 -4.20
C ASN A 4 5.95 -1.73 -3.77
N ILE A 5 5.89 -1.24 -2.53
CA ILE A 5 4.69 -0.62 -1.96
C ILE A 5 5.04 0.80 -1.53
N THR A 6 4.24 1.77 -1.95
CA THR A 6 4.29 3.14 -1.45
C THR A 6 3.02 3.42 -0.65
N CYS A 7 3.16 4.25 0.38
CA CYS A 7 2.05 4.71 1.19
C CYS A 7 2.06 6.24 1.18
N ASP A 8 0.95 6.84 0.80
CA ASP A 8 0.74 8.28 0.90
C ASP A 8 -0.31 8.55 1.98
N ALA A 9 0.03 9.42 2.93
CA ALA A 9 -0.82 9.79 4.03
C ALA A 9 -0.88 11.32 4.10
N TRP A 10 -2.07 11.87 3.89
CA TRP A 10 -2.28 13.31 3.92
C TRP A 10 -3.58 13.66 4.64
N GLN A 11 -3.75 14.95 4.92
CA GLN A 11 -4.97 15.47 5.52
C GLN A 11 -5.55 16.51 4.56
N ALA A 12 -6.83 16.39 4.21
CA ALA A 12 -7.57 17.45 3.54
C ALA A 12 -8.30 18.28 4.61
N SER A 13 -8.00 19.58 4.68
CA SER A 13 -8.42 20.43 5.80
C SER A 13 -7.91 19.91 7.16
N ASN A 14 -8.48 20.38 8.27
CA ASN A 14 -8.13 19.98 9.64
C ASN A 14 -8.87 18.72 10.14
N THR A 15 -9.80 18.15 9.36
CA THR A 15 -10.71 17.09 9.84
C THR A 15 -10.61 15.76 9.13
N ASP A 16 -10.08 15.73 7.90
CA ASP A 16 -10.18 14.54 7.04
C ASP A 16 -8.80 13.99 6.70
N GLY A 17 -8.38 12.95 7.41
CA GLY A 17 -7.21 12.15 7.08
C GLY A 17 -7.46 11.17 5.95
N TYR A 18 -6.47 10.96 5.09
CA TYR A 18 -6.48 9.99 4.00
C TYR A 18 -5.24 9.12 4.01
N PHE A 19 -5.40 7.89 3.53
CA PHE A 19 -4.31 6.92 3.38
C PHE A 19 -4.50 6.17 2.06
N ALA A 20 -3.51 6.29 1.19
CA ALA A 20 -3.42 5.57 -0.07
C ALA A 20 -2.27 4.56 -0.02
N VAL A 21 -2.50 3.36 -0.54
CA VAL A 21 -1.48 2.33 -0.71
C VAL A 21 -1.41 1.96 -2.18
N THR A 22 -0.25 2.15 -2.78
CA THR A 22 0.00 1.85 -4.19
C THR A 22 1.06 0.77 -4.30
N GLY A 23 0.77 -0.25 -5.10
CA GLY A 23 1.73 -1.27 -5.49
C GLY A 23 2.38 -0.94 -6.83
N HIS A 24 3.66 -1.28 -6.94
CA HIS A 24 4.48 -1.09 -8.13
C HIS A 24 5.25 -2.39 -8.40
N TRP A 25 5.11 -3.01 -9.55
CA TRP A 25 5.85 -4.24 -9.91
C TRP A 25 6.35 -4.15 -11.36
N ILE A 26 7.26 -5.04 -11.73
CA ILE A 26 7.68 -5.19 -13.12
C ILE A 26 7.10 -6.50 -13.63
N GLU A 27 6.45 -6.46 -14.77
CA GLU A 27 5.84 -7.60 -15.42
C GLU A 27 6.31 -7.71 -16.87
N GLU A 28 6.57 -8.93 -17.32
CA GLU A 28 6.89 -9.21 -18.71
C GLU A 28 5.60 -9.58 -19.44
N ASN A 29 4.93 -8.57 -20.00
CA ASN A 29 3.64 -8.76 -20.67
C ASN A 29 3.80 -9.55 -21.98
N ASN A 30 4.94 -9.39 -22.66
CA ASN A 30 5.36 -10.15 -23.82
C ASN A 30 6.85 -10.52 -23.69
N PRO A 31 7.33 -11.60 -24.32
CA PRO A 31 8.74 -11.99 -24.26
C PRO A 31 9.68 -10.84 -24.65
N GLY A 32 10.60 -10.49 -23.76
CA GLY A 32 11.55 -9.39 -23.89
C GLY A 32 10.99 -8.00 -23.55
N GLN A 33 9.70 -7.86 -23.24
CA GLN A 33 9.04 -6.59 -22.95
C GLN A 33 8.67 -6.49 -21.48
N TRP A 34 9.55 -5.85 -20.72
CA TRP A 34 9.38 -5.59 -19.29
C TRP A 34 8.75 -4.22 -19.09
N GLU A 35 7.61 -4.17 -18.40
CA GLU A 35 6.89 -2.94 -18.12
C GLU A 35 6.69 -2.75 -16.62
N CYS A 36 6.78 -1.50 -16.17
CA CYS A 36 6.45 -1.13 -14.80
C CYS A 36 4.93 -0.98 -14.67
N GLN A 37 4.34 -1.85 -13.85
CA GLN A 37 2.92 -1.85 -13.52
C GLN A 37 2.70 -1.15 -12.18
N ASN A 38 1.61 -0.38 -12.09
CA ASN A 38 1.22 0.32 -10.88
C ASN A 38 -0.27 0.13 -10.62
N ALA A 39 -0.66 -0.15 -9.38
CA ALA A 39 -2.06 -0.22 -8.99
C ALA A 39 -2.31 0.37 -7.60
N LEU A 40 -3.37 1.16 -7.50
CA LEU A 40 -3.88 1.65 -6.22
C LEU A 40 -4.63 0.51 -5.51
N PHE A 41 -4.02 -0.06 -4.48
CA PHE A 41 -4.59 -1.18 -3.73
C PHE A 41 -5.69 -0.75 -2.76
N ARG A 42 -5.53 0.43 -2.18
CA ARG A 42 -6.53 1.01 -1.28
C ARG A 42 -6.41 2.51 -1.27
N PHE A 43 -7.55 3.17 -1.26
CA PHE A 43 -7.70 4.54 -0.80
C PHE A 43 -8.74 4.53 0.33
N THR A 44 -8.38 5.05 1.49
CA THR A 44 -9.29 5.08 2.65
C THR A 44 -9.16 6.40 3.39
N LYS A 45 -10.31 6.93 3.81
CA LYS A 45 -10.37 7.94 4.85
C LYS A 45 -9.92 7.30 6.17
N VAL A 46 -9.09 7.99 6.93
CA VAL A 46 -8.64 7.59 8.26
C VAL A 46 -9.03 8.67 9.26
N ASN A 47 -9.51 8.26 10.42
CA ASN A 47 -9.89 9.19 11.47
C ASN A 47 -8.62 9.86 12.02
N ASN A 48 -8.65 11.18 12.27
CA ASN A 48 -7.54 12.10 12.59
C ASN A 48 -6.43 11.66 13.58
N ALA A 49 -6.54 10.51 14.24
CA ALA A 49 -5.44 9.94 15.02
C ALA A 49 -4.48 9.17 14.08
N HIS A 50 -3.63 9.92 13.37
CA HIS A 50 -2.56 9.41 12.50
C HIS A 50 -1.35 8.89 13.30
N ASN A 51 -1.56 7.91 14.19
CA ASN A 51 -0.44 7.25 14.86
C ASN A 51 0.08 6.07 14.04
N GLY A 52 1.37 5.77 14.18
CA GLY A 52 2.05 4.71 13.42
C GLY A 52 1.38 3.35 13.56
N LYS A 53 0.78 3.04 14.71
CA LYS A 53 0.06 1.77 14.96
C LYS A 53 -1.21 1.63 14.11
N ARG A 54 -1.95 2.72 13.90
CA ARG A 54 -3.15 2.72 13.04
C ARG A 54 -2.78 2.64 11.57
N LEU A 55 -1.75 3.36 11.14
CA LEU A 55 -1.26 3.32 9.76
C LEU A 55 -0.67 1.95 9.42
N SER A 56 0.17 1.37 10.28
CA SER A 56 0.73 0.03 10.07
C SER A 56 -0.35 -1.05 10.09
N GLY A 57 -1.34 -0.94 10.99
CA GLY A 57 -2.49 -1.84 11.02
C GLY A 57 -3.37 -1.73 9.76
N ALA A 58 -3.57 -0.51 9.23
CA ALA A 58 -4.29 -0.31 7.97
C ALA A 58 -3.51 -0.91 6.80
N LEU A 59 -2.20 -0.66 6.69
CA LEU A 59 -1.33 -1.23 5.69
C LEU A 59 -1.35 -2.77 5.75
N PHE A 60 -1.15 -3.37 6.92
CA PHE A 60 -1.14 -4.82 7.08
C PHE A 60 -2.44 -5.46 6.59
N LYS A 61 -3.61 -4.91 6.97
CA LYS A 61 -4.91 -5.41 6.51
C LYS A 61 -5.09 -5.32 4.99
N ILE A 62 -4.52 -4.30 4.36
CA ILE A 62 -4.58 -4.14 2.89
C ILE A 62 -3.70 -5.20 2.23
N LEU A 63 -2.48 -5.39 2.72
CA LEU A 63 -1.53 -6.35 2.18
C LEU A 63 -1.98 -7.81 2.40
N ASP A 64 -2.60 -8.10 3.53
CA ASP A 64 -3.19 -9.41 3.84
C ASP A 64 -4.33 -9.75 2.86
N ARG A 65 -5.22 -8.79 2.61
CA ARG A 65 -6.33 -8.95 1.67
C ARG A 65 -5.89 -9.28 0.24
N ILE A 66 -4.75 -8.75 -0.20
CA ILE A 66 -4.22 -9.00 -1.56
C ILE A 66 -3.20 -10.15 -1.59
N GLY A 67 -2.99 -10.86 -0.48
CA GLY A 67 -2.11 -12.03 -0.42
C GLY A 67 -0.61 -11.72 -0.38
N VAL A 68 -0.21 -10.49 -0.06
CA VAL A 68 1.21 -10.08 -0.03
C VAL A 68 1.74 -9.76 1.37
N ALA A 69 0.95 -10.02 2.42
CA ALA A 69 1.33 -9.76 3.81
C ALA A 69 2.64 -10.45 4.24
N GLN A 70 2.98 -11.60 3.64
CA GLN A 70 4.22 -12.32 3.92
C GLN A 70 5.48 -11.47 3.66
N LYS A 71 5.40 -10.45 2.79
CA LYS A 71 6.49 -9.51 2.55
C LYS A 71 6.78 -8.61 3.77
N VAL A 72 5.76 -8.32 4.57
CA VAL A 72 5.84 -7.41 5.72
C VAL A 72 5.94 -8.16 7.05
N SER A 73 5.46 -9.41 7.10
CA SER A 73 5.42 -10.23 8.32
C SER A 73 6.60 -11.19 8.49
N GLN A 74 7.65 -11.13 7.67
CA GLN A 74 8.78 -12.07 7.79
C GLN A 74 9.63 -11.87 9.07
N PHE A 75 9.28 -10.91 9.93
CA PHE A 75 10.02 -10.51 11.13
C PHE A 75 9.15 -10.41 12.41
N ILE A 76 8.05 -11.17 12.52
CA ILE A 76 7.34 -11.37 13.80
C ILE A 76 7.42 -12.84 14.20
#